data_AF-A0A1T5CD85-F1
#
_entry.id   AF-A0A1T5CD85-F1
#
_cell.length_a   1.000
_cell.length_b   1.000
_cell.length_c   1.000
_cell.angle_alpha   90.00
_cell.angle_beta   90.00
_cell.angle_gamma   90.00
#
_symmetry.space_group_name_H-M   'P 1'
#
loop_
_entity.id
_entity.type
_entity.pdbx_description
1 polymer ?
#
loop_
_entity_poly.entity_id
_entity_poly.type
_entity_poly.pdbx_seq_one_letter_code
_entity_poly.pdbx_strand_id
1 'polypeptide(L)'
;MMELPKWIFDVMLCVSAWSSTFAFVLLFKKIYPGQSIIRFVKDKFNSKLKFSVILTVVMIQALIFLIILFLVSKNSEVDSIITISSSWMLIYFFFRNLFAGPLGEELGWRGFAQIELQKRHTPLMASIIIGFWWGMWHLPIWFTSGLMGLDLIKYILFFMIALISIKIVMTAFYNLNKNLVIPIIIHQLFNFFIGLIDGNLLDLIMYNAILYFVVAVFFIIINPKNVLYGQKETNFRLQPLKGQGD
;
A
#
# COMPACT_ATOMS: atom_id res chain seq x y z
N MET A 1 -4.68 34.35 9.12
CA MET A 1 -4.12 33.41 8.13
C MET A 1 -5.10 33.35 6.97
N MET A 2 -4.68 33.56 5.72
CA MET A 2 -5.58 33.34 4.58
C MET A 2 -5.86 31.84 4.48
N GLU A 3 -7.12 31.44 4.68
CA GLU A 3 -7.55 30.07 4.45
C GLU A 3 -7.45 29.78 2.94
N LEU A 4 -6.52 28.89 2.57
CA LEU A 4 -6.40 28.43 1.19
C LEU A 4 -7.71 27.73 0.78
N PRO A 5 -8.24 27.97 -0.43
CA PRO A 5 -9.37 27.23 -0.95
C PRO A 5 -9.15 25.71 -0.86
N LYS A 6 -10.16 24.96 -0.41
CA LYS A 6 -10.10 23.50 -0.23
C LYS A 6 -9.57 22.74 -1.45
N TRP A 7 -9.90 23.19 -2.65
CA TRP A 7 -9.43 22.57 -3.89
C TRP A 7 -7.90 22.66 -4.07
N ILE A 8 -7.25 23.72 -3.54
CA ILE A 8 -5.79 23.85 -3.57
C ILE A 8 -5.17 22.77 -2.69
N PHE A 9 -5.71 22.55 -1.50
CA PHE A 9 -5.24 21.49 -0.61
C PHE A 9 -5.40 20.12 -1.26
N ASP A 10 -6.55 19.83 -1.88
CA ASP A 10 -6.78 18.56 -2.58
C ASP A 10 -5.80 18.34 -3.76
N VAL A 11 -5.49 19.40 -4.51
CA VAL A 11 -4.48 19.34 -5.59
C VAL A 11 -3.08 19.11 -5.03
N MET A 12 -2.68 19.84 -3.98
CA MET A 12 -1.36 19.67 -3.36
C MET A 12 -1.21 18.27 -2.76
N LEU A 13 -2.23 17.76 -2.08
CA LEU A 13 -2.26 16.40 -1.57
C LEU A 13 -2.06 15.38 -2.69
N CYS A 14 -2.77 15.55 -3.81
CA CYS A 14 -2.62 14.70 -4.97
C CYS A 14 -1.20 14.77 -5.55
N VAL A 15 -0.64 15.96 -5.78
CA VAL A 15 0.74 16.11 -6.28
C VAL A 15 1.76 15.49 -5.33
N SER A 16 1.60 15.68 -4.02
CA SER A 16 2.45 15.06 -3.01
C SER A 16 2.39 13.54 -3.06
N ALA A 17 1.19 12.96 -3.18
CA ALA A 17 1.01 11.50 -3.32
C ALA A 17 1.75 10.91 -4.53
N TRP A 18 1.89 11.67 -5.62
CA TRP A 18 2.61 11.23 -6.81
C TRP A 18 4.13 11.36 -6.72
N SER A 19 4.67 11.89 -5.62
CA SER A 19 6.11 12.10 -5.43
C SER A 19 6.95 10.83 -5.62
N SER A 20 6.47 9.66 -5.20
CA SER A 20 7.19 8.39 -5.40
C SER A 20 7.25 8.00 -6.88
N THR A 21 6.19 8.27 -7.64
CA THR A 21 6.17 8.06 -9.10
C THR A 21 7.04 9.07 -9.82
N PHE A 22 7.08 10.34 -9.38
CA PHE A 22 8.01 11.32 -9.92
C PHE A 22 9.47 10.88 -9.68
N ALA A 23 9.80 10.41 -8.47
CA ALA A 23 11.11 9.86 -8.17
C ALA A 23 11.46 8.67 -9.09
N PHE A 24 10.51 7.76 -9.32
CA PHE A 24 10.66 6.68 -10.31
C PHE A 24 10.98 7.23 -11.71
N VAL A 25 10.18 8.16 -12.23
CA VAL A 25 10.35 8.71 -13.58
C VAL A 25 11.71 9.39 -13.73
N LEU A 26 12.13 10.17 -12.73
CA LEU A 26 13.43 10.86 -12.72
C LEU A 26 14.60 9.87 -12.71
N LEU A 27 14.49 8.79 -11.92
CA LEU A 27 15.55 7.79 -11.80
C LEU A 27 15.55 6.75 -12.92
N PHE A 28 14.46 6.65 -13.70
CA PHE A 28 14.24 5.55 -14.63
C PHE A 28 15.38 5.39 -15.64
N LYS A 29 15.75 6.46 -16.36
CA LYS A 29 16.81 6.40 -17.38
C LYS A 29 18.19 6.03 -16.82
N LYS A 30 18.44 6.36 -15.54
CA LYS A 30 19.70 6.04 -14.86
C LYS A 30 19.77 4.56 -14.48
N ILE A 31 18.66 3.98 -14.03
CA ILE A 31 18.61 2.57 -13.60
C ILE A 31 18.39 1.62 -14.80
N TYR A 32 17.64 2.07 -15.81
CA TYR A 32 17.26 1.30 -16.99
C TYR A 32 17.70 2.00 -18.29
N PRO A 33 19.00 2.12 -18.55
CA PRO A 33 19.50 2.79 -19.75
C PRO A 33 19.01 2.09 -21.02
N GLY A 34 18.56 2.87 -22.00
CA GLY A 34 18.06 2.36 -23.29
C GLY A 34 16.69 1.70 -23.28
N GLN A 35 16.04 1.56 -22.12
CA GLN A 35 14.68 1.00 -22.04
C GLN A 35 13.61 2.08 -22.18
N SER A 36 12.44 1.69 -22.72
CA SER A 36 11.28 2.58 -22.82
C SER A 36 10.46 2.53 -21.51
N ILE A 37 10.28 3.68 -20.87
CA ILE A 37 9.47 3.81 -19.64
C ILE A 37 8.02 3.37 -19.85
N ILE A 38 7.42 3.68 -21.01
CA ILE A 38 6.04 3.33 -21.32
C ILE A 38 5.86 1.81 -21.33
N ARG A 39 6.78 1.10 -22.00
CA ARG A 39 6.82 -0.37 -22.01
C ARG A 39 7.00 -0.94 -20.61
N PHE A 40 7.95 -0.41 -19.83
CA PHE A 40 8.16 -0.85 -18.45
C PHE A 40 6.90 -0.72 -17.59
N VAL A 41 6.19 0.41 -17.69
CA VAL A 41 4.93 0.65 -16.98
C VAL A 41 3.86 -0.32 -17.46
N LYS A 42 3.65 -0.46 -18.78
CA LYS A 42 2.68 -1.41 -19.36
C LYS A 42 2.92 -2.83 -18.87
N ASP A 43 4.17 -3.26 -18.77
CA ASP A 43 4.53 -4.60 -18.31
C ASP A 43 4.08 -4.86 -16.86
N LYS A 44 3.94 -3.82 -16.02
CA LYS A 44 3.42 -3.98 -14.64
C LYS A 44 1.94 -4.32 -14.57
N PHE A 45 1.20 -4.12 -15.67
CA PHE A 45 -0.23 -4.38 -15.78
C PHE A 45 -0.55 -5.57 -16.70
N ASN A 46 0.46 -6.16 -17.35
CA ASN A 46 0.25 -7.12 -18.42
C ASN A 46 -0.11 -8.54 -17.93
N SER A 47 0.28 -8.90 -16.70
CA SER A 47 -0.04 -10.22 -16.13
C SER A 47 -1.54 -10.39 -15.93
N LYS A 48 -2.12 -11.52 -16.37
CA LYS A 48 -3.55 -11.80 -16.21
C LYS A 48 -3.96 -11.73 -14.73
N LEU A 49 -5.06 -11.04 -14.45
CA LEU A 49 -5.62 -10.95 -13.11
C LEU A 49 -6.29 -12.27 -12.72
N LYS A 50 -5.83 -12.88 -11.64
CA LYS A 50 -6.46 -14.08 -11.08
C LYS A 50 -7.63 -13.66 -10.23
N PHE A 51 -8.84 -14.05 -10.62
CA PHE A 51 -10.06 -13.75 -9.89
C PHE A 51 -9.98 -14.18 -8.41
N SER A 52 -9.41 -15.37 -8.13
CA SER A 52 -9.21 -15.83 -6.76
C SER A 52 -8.35 -14.89 -5.93
N VAL A 53 -7.29 -14.30 -6.49
CA VAL A 53 -6.44 -13.33 -5.79
C VAL A 53 -7.20 -12.05 -5.48
N ILE A 54 -7.95 -11.52 -6.45
CA ILE A 54 -8.78 -10.32 -6.25
C ILE A 54 -9.82 -10.59 -5.17
N LEU A 55 -10.55 -11.70 -5.27
CA LEU A 55 -11.58 -12.08 -4.32
C LEU A 55 -11.00 -12.21 -2.90
N THR A 56 -9.88 -12.93 -2.73
CA THR A 56 -9.22 -13.05 -1.42
C THR A 56 -8.81 -11.69 -0.86
N VAL A 57 -8.21 -10.84 -1.68
CA VAL A 57 -7.83 -9.47 -1.27
C VAL A 57 -9.05 -8.70 -0.78
N VAL A 58 -10.12 -8.63 -1.58
CA VAL A 58 -11.34 -7.89 -1.24
C VAL A 58 -11.96 -8.43 0.04
N MET A 59 -12.05 -9.75 0.19
CA MET A 59 -12.60 -10.39 1.39
C MET A 59 -11.77 -10.08 2.64
N ILE A 60 -10.43 -10.09 2.56
CA ILE A 60 -9.58 -9.71 3.70
C ILE A 60 -9.82 -8.26 4.09
N GLN A 61 -9.83 -7.32 3.14
CA GLN A 61 -10.05 -5.90 3.44
C GLN A 61 -11.44 -5.66 4.03
N ALA A 62 -12.48 -6.29 3.45
CA ALA A 62 -13.85 -6.19 3.94
C ALA A 62 -14.00 -6.78 5.35
N LEU A 63 -13.37 -7.92 5.64
CA LEU A 63 -13.39 -8.53 6.97
C LEU A 63 -12.73 -7.63 8.01
N ILE A 64 -11.54 -7.08 7.71
CA ILE A 64 -10.86 -6.13 8.61
C ILE A 64 -11.77 -4.92 8.86
N PHE A 65 -12.32 -4.32 7.81
CA PHE A 65 -13.24 -3.19 7.93
C PHE A 65 -14.46 -3.50 8.80
N LEU A 66 -15.13 -4.64 8.59
CA LEU A 66 -16.30 -5.03 9.37
C LEU A 66 -15.97 -5.25 10.85
N ILE A 67 -14.80 -5.85 11.16
CA ILE A 67 -14.34 -6.03 12.54
C ILE A 67 -14.08 -4.67 13.18
N ILE A 68 -13.38 -3.75 12.50
CA ILE A 68 -13.11 -2.40 13.01
C ILE A 68 -14.41 -1.64 13.22
N LEU A 69 -15.33 -1.68 12.25
CA LEU A 69 -16.63 -1.04 12.35
C LEU A 69 -17.40 -1.54 13.57
N PHE A 70 -17.38 -2.85 13.82
CA PHE A 70 -18.00 -3.45 15.00
C PHE A 70 -17.34 -2.99 16.30
N LEU A 71 -16.00 -2.98 16.37
CA LEU A 71 -15.26 -2.56 17.57
C LEU A 71 -15.49 -1.07 17.89
N VAL A 72 -15.42 -0.22 16.87
CA VAL A 72 -15.70 1.22 17.00
C VAL A 72 -17.15 1.44 17.41
N SER A 73 -18.11 0.73 16.83
CA SER A 73 -19.53 0.82 17.20
C SER A 73 -19.81 0.50 18.67
N LYS A 74 -18.97 -0.33 19.32
CA LYS A 74 -19.12 -0.68 20.74
C LYS A 74 -18.53 0.37 21.68
N ASN A 75 -17.53 1.10 21.22
CA ASN A 75 -16.74 2.02 22.04
C ASN A 75 -17.08 3.49 21.80
N SER A 76 -17.91 3.79 20.80
CA SER A 76 -18.25 5.16 20.41
C SER A 76 -19.58 5.61 21.01
N GLU A 77 -19.61 6.80 21.59
CA GLU A 77 -20.83 7.52 21.99
C GLU A 77 -21.49 8.29 20.82
N VAL A 78 -20.98 8.11 19.59
CA VAL A 78 -21.33 8.92 18.41
C VAL A 78 -22.60 8.39 17.75
N ASP A 79 -23.54 9.30 17.44
CA ASP A 79 -24.83 9.00 16.79
C ASP A 79 -24.67 8.40 15.37
N SER A 80 -23.57 8.72 14.67
CA SER A 80 -23.25 8.22 13.33
C SER A 80 -21.83 7.68 13.25
N ILE A 81 -21.68 6.42 12.85
CA ILE A 81 -20.37 5.75 12.72
C ILE A 81 -19.78 5.92 11.31
N ILE A 82 -20.58 6.34 10.33
CA ILE A 82 -20.17 6.52 8.93
C ILE A 82 -20.28 7.99 8.53
N THR A 83 -19.18 8.54 8.01
CA THR A 83 -19.05 9.97 7.66
C THR A 83 -19.82 10.40 6.41
N ILE A 84 -20.26 9.45 5.58
CA ILE A 84 -20.81 9.72 4.25
C ILE A 84 -22.33 9.62 4.23
N SER A 85 -22.98 10.76 3.99
CA SER A 85 -24.45 10.91 4.01
C SER A 85 -25.13 10.75 2.64
N SER A 86 -24.38 10.70 1.54
CA SER A 86 -24.94 10.55 0.18
C SER A 86 -24.09 9.70 -0.75
N SER A 87 -24.72 9.06 -1.73
CA SER A 87 -24.03 8.25 -2.74
C SER A 87 -23.04 9.05 -3.58
N TRP A 88 -23.32 10.34 -3.84
CA TRP A 88 -22.40 11.21 -4.57
C TRP A 88 -21.12 11.50 -3.79
N MET A 89 -21.25 11.76 -2.48
CA MET A 89 -20.08 11.92 -1.60
C MET A 89 -19.25 10.63 -1.53
N LEU A 90 -19.88 9.47 -1.54
CA LEU A 90 -19.19 8.18 -1.58
C LEU A 90 -18.36 8.03 -2.85
N ILE A 91 -18.95 8.33 -4.00
CA ILE A 91 -18.28 8.27 -5.31
C ILE A 91 -17.11 9.26 -5.35
N TYR A 92 -17.34 10.51 -4.94
CA TYR A 92 -16.29 11.53 -4.86
C TYR A 92 -15.14 11.09 -3.95
N PHE A 93 -15.46 10.60 -2.75
CA PHE A 93 -14.47 10.14 -1.78
C PHE A 93 -13.67 8.94 -2.32
N PHE A 94 -14.31 8.00 -2.99
CA PHE A 94 -13.65 6.86 -3.61
C PHE A 94 -12.61 7.31 -4.65
N PHE A 95 -13.02 8.15 -5.62
CA PHE A 95 -12.11 8.61 -6.67
C PHE A 95 -11.02 9.54 -6.13
N ARG A 96 -11.35 10.43 -5.19
CA ARG A 96 -10.36 11.29 -4.52
C ARG A 96 -9.25 10.44 -3.90
N ASN A 97 -9.59 9.40 -3.13
CA ASN A 97 -8.59 8.51 -2.55
C ASN A 97 -7.77 7.81 -3.64
N LEU A 98 -8.43 7.30 -4.68
CA LEU A 98 -7.79 6.52 -5.74
C LEU A 98 -6.69 7.32 -6.46
N PHE A 99 -6.98 8.58 -6.81
CA PHE A 99 -6.04 9.45 -7.50
C PHE A 99 -5.01 10.10 -6.57
N ALA A 100 -5.41 10.50 -5.36
CA ALA A 100 -4.54 11.15 -4.38
C ALA A 100 -3.80 10.15 -3.47
N GLY A 101 -3.67 8.90 -3.88
CA GLY A 101 -2.93 7.87 -3.15
C GLY A 101 -2.56 6.70 -4.05
N PRO A 102 -3.34 5.60 -4.09
CA PRO A 102 -2.94 4.34 -4.72
C PRO A 102 -2.44 4.46 -6.17
N LEU A 103 -3.15 5.17 -7.07
CA LEU A 103 -2.68 5.26 -8.46
C LEU A 103 -1.34 5.98 -8.59
N GLY A 104 -1.15 7.07 -7.83
CA GLY A 104 0.08 7.86 -7.85
C GLY A 104 1.23 7.20 -7.09
N GLU A 105 0.94 6.46 -6.03
CA GLU A 105 1.96 5.93 -5.14
C GLU A 105 2.46 4.55 -5.54
N GLU A 106 1.57 3.67 -6.02
CA GLU A 106 1.89 2.27 -6.25
C GLU A 106 2.91 2.07 -7.37
N LEU A 107 2.91 2.93 -8.38
CA LEU A 107 3.84 2.81 -9.49
C LEU A 107 5.30 3.05 -9.04
N GLY A 108 5.53 4.05 -8.20
CA GLY A 108 6.85 4.30 -7.59
C GLY A 108 7.23 3.24 -6.56
N TRP A 109 6.37 2.95 -5.60
CA TRP A 109 6.70 2.05 -4.49
C TRP A 109 6.74 0.57 -4.89
N ARG A 110 5.69 0.05 -5.53
CA ARG A 110 5.52 -1.37 -5.85
C ARG A 110 6.00 -1.66 -7.27
N GLY A 111 5.70 -0.76 -8.21
CA GLY A 111 6.07 -0.88 -9.61
C GLY A 111 7.56 -0.66 -9.89
N PHE A 112 8.30 -0.04 -8.97
CA PHE A 112 9.73 0.26 -9.14
C PHE A 112 10.57 -0.07 -7.89
N ALA A 113 10.41 0.65 -6.78
CA ALA A 113 11.30 0.51 -5.61
C ALA A 113 11.32 -0.92 -5.05
N GLN A 114 10.15 -1.56 -4.97
CA GLN A 114 10.03 -2.95 -4.51
C GLN A 114 10.73 -3.94 -5.43
N ILE A 115 10.63 -3.75 -6.75
CA ILE A 115 11.28 -4.62 -7.73
C ILE A 115 12.79 -4.49 -7.58
N GLU A 116 13.33 -3.29 -7.42
CA GLU A 116 14.76 -3.08 -7.21
C GLU A 116 15.25 -3.67 -5.89
N LEU A 117 14.51 -3.48 -4.79
CA LEU A 117 14.87 -4.04 -3.49
C LEU A 117 14.84 -5.58 -3.49
N GLN A 118 13.87 -6.19 -4.17
CA GLN A 118 13.77 -7.64 -4.28
C GLN A 118 14.90 -8.28 -5.12
N LYS A 119 15.71 -7.50 -5.85
CA LYS A 119 16.94 -8.02 -6.49
C LYS A 119 18.06 -8.30 -5.48
N ARG A 120 18.02 -7.69 -4.29
CA ARG A 120 19.09 -7.77 -3.27
C ARG A 120 18.61 -8.30 -1.92
N HIS A 121 17.30 -8.35 -1.71
CA HIS A 121 16.68 -8.75 -0.46
C HIS A 121 15.54 -9.72 -0.71
N THR A 122 15.19 -10.52 0.30
CA THR A 122 13.96 -11.31 0.26
C THR A 122 12.74 -10.39 0.14
N PRO A 123 11.63 -10.84 -0.47
CA PRO A 123 10.43 -10.02 -0.56
C PRO A 123 9.90 -9.51 0.78
N LEU A 124 10.03 -10.30 1.86
CA LEU A 124 9.72 -9.85 3.21
C LEU A 124 10.59 -8.66 3.62
N MET A 125 11.91 -8.77 3.50
CA MET A 125 12.81 -7.69 3.89
C MET A 125 12.60 -6.44 3.03
N ALA A 126 12.40 -6.60 1.72
CA ALA A 126 12.05 -5.51 0.82
C ALA A 126 10.74 -4.80 1.26
N SER A 127 9.73 -5.56 1.69
CA SER A 127 8.46 -5.01 2.16
C SER A 127 8.58 -4.27 3.49
N ILE A 128 9.44 -4.73 4.42
CA ILE A 128 9.73 -4.04 5.68
C ILE A 128 10.45 -2.71 5.43
N ILE A 129 11.47 -2.72 4.57
CA ILE A 129 12.21 -1.50 4.19
C ILE A 129 11.25 -0.47 3.56
N ILE A 130 10.40 -0.90 2.62
CA ILE A 130 9.42 -0.01 1.99
C ILE A 130 8.38 0.46 3.00
N GLY A 131 7.88 -0.42 3.88
CA GLY A 131 6.94 -0.04 4.93
C GLY A 131 7.49 1.03 5.85
N PHE A 132 8.75 0.90 6.27
CA PHE A 132 9.42 1.90 7.08
C PHE A 132 9.52 3.25 6.37
N TRP A 133 10.08 3.29 5.15
CA TRP A 133 10.25 4.55 4.42
C TRP A 133 8.94 5.18 3.99
N TRP A 134 7.94 4.36 3.66
CA TRP A 134 6.61 4.84 3.36
C TRP A 134 5.94 5.42 4.61
N GLY A 135 6.10 4.81 5.77
CA GLY A 135 5.61 5.38 7.02
C GLY A 135 6.30 6.69 7.38
N MET A 136 7.63 6.75 7.30
CA MET A 136 8.39 7.98 7.52
C MET A 136 8.02 9.10 6.53
N TRP A 137 7.60 8.76 5.31
CA TRP A 137 7.11 9.75 4.35
C TRP A 137 5.82 10.46 4.82
N HIS A 138 5.08 9.90 5.78
CA HIS A 138 3.91 10.52 6.41
C HIS A 138 4.23 11.37 7.65
N LEU A 139 5.52 11.60 7.94
CA LEU A 139 5.95 12.41 9.09
C LEU A 139 5.17 13.74 9.22
N PRO A 140 4.91 14.53 8.15
CA PRO A 140 4.13 15.75 8.28
C PRO A 140 2.71 15.51 8.83
N ILE A 141 2.05 14.44 8.38
CA ILE A 141 0.68 14.10 8.79
C ILE A 141 0.62 13.76 10.28
N TRP A 142 1.66 13.14 10.83
CA TRP A 142 1.72 12.81 12.26
C TRP A 142 1.65 14.05 13.14
N PHE A 143 2.42 15.09 12.77
CA PHE A 143 2.46 16.35 13.53
C PHE A 143 1.27 17.27 13.25
N THR A 144 0.49 17.02 12.19
CA THR A 144 -0.77 17.73 11.92
C THR A 144 -2.01 16.97 12.38
N SER A 145 -1.85 15.83 13.06
CA SER A 145 -2.97 15.00 13.54
C SER A 145 -3.77 15.63 14.69
N GLY A 146 -3.20 16.62 15.38
CA GLY A 146 -3.76 17.22 16.60
C GLY A 146 -3.44 16.45 17.89
N LEU A 147 -2.80 15.28 17.80
CA LEU A 147 -2.39 14.48 18.96
C LEU A 147 -1.10 15.02 19.58
N MET A 148 -0.96 14.92 20.91
CA MET A 148 0.21 15.38 21.66
C MET A 148 0.65 14.34 22.71
N GLY A 149 1.87 14.52 23.25
CA GLY A 149 2.38 13.70 24.35
C GLY A 149 2.38 12.20 24.05
N LEU A 150 1.92 11.40 25.02
CA LEU A 150 1.87 9.94 24.90
C LEU A 150 0.96 9.45 23.77
N ASP A 151 -0.12 10.16 23.46
CA ASP A 151 -1.06 9.73 22.43
C ASP A 151 -0.49 9.92 21.02
N LEU A 152 0.33 10.96 20.82
CA LEU A 152 1.10 11.11 19.57
C LEU A 152 2.11 9.96 19.41
N ILE A 153 2.80 9.56 20.49
CA ILE A 153 3.77 8.45 20.45
C ILE A 153 3.06 7.14 20.10
N LYS A 154 1.92 6.85 20.75
CA LYS A 154 1.11 5.67 20.44
C LYS A 154 0.61 5.70 18.99
N TYR A 155 0.13 6.85 18.53
CA TYR A 155 -0.33 7.03 17.16
C TYR A 155 0.78 6.69 16.16
N ILE A 156 1.98 7.27 16.33
CA ILE A 156 3.13 6.99 15.45
C ILE A 156 3.48 5.51 15.47
N LEU A 157 3.53 4.88 16.66
CA LEU A 157 3.84 3.47 16.81
C LEU A 157 2.83 2.58 16.05
N PHE A 158 1.53 2.75 16.30
CA PHE A 158 0.49 1.98 15.64
C PHE A 158 0.43 2.24 14.14
N PHE A 159 0.63 3.50 13.74
CA PHE A 159 0.71 3.88 12.33
C PHE A 159 1.82 3.11 11.62
N MET A 160 3.04 3.10 12.18
CA MET A 160 4.16 2.36 11.61
C MET A 160 3.91 0.86 11.54
N ILE A 161 3.31 0.26 12.58
CA ILE A 161 2.95 -1.16 12.59
C ILE A 161 1.93 -1.46 11.47
N ALA A 162 0.88 -0.65 11.32
CA ALA A 162 -0.13 -0.80 10.29
C ALA A 162 0.50 -0.73 8.89
N LEU A 163 1.34 0.29 8.64
CA LEU A 163 1.95 0.53 7.34
C LEU A 163 2.99 -0.52 6.94
N ILE A 164 3.79 -1.02 7.88
CA ILE A 164 4.71 -2.13 7.61
C ILE A 164 3.91 -3.40 7.30
N SER A 165 2.87 -3.67 8.10
CA SER A 165 2.04 -4.87 7.95
C SER A 165 1.31 -4.90 6.62
N ILE A 166 0.66 -3.80 6.21
CA ILE A 166 -0.01 -3.72 4.91
C ILE A 166 0.99 -3.90 3.75
N LYS A 167 2.21 -3.36 3.83
CA LYS A 167 3.21 -3.55 2.76
C LYS A 167 3.66 -5.00 2.63
N ILE A 168 3.74 -5.75 3.73
CA ILE A 168 4.01 -7.20 3.70
C ILE A 168 2.87 -7.92 2.96
N VAL A 169 1.62 -7.64 3.33
CA VAL A 169 0.43 -8.23 2.68
C VAL A 169 0.39 -7.89 1.18
N MET A 170 0.59 -6.62 0.84
CA MET A 170 0.65 -6.17 -0.55
C MET A 170 1.77 -6.84 -1.33
N THR A 171 2.93 -7.04 -0.71
CA THR A 171 4.06 -7.73 -1.33
C THR A 171 3.75 -9.19 -1.62
N ALA A 172 3.14 -9.91 -0.68
CA ALA A 172 2.71 -11.29 -0.88
C ALA A 172 1.76 -11.40 -2.08
N PHE A 173 0.71 -10.57 -2.12
CA PHE A 173 -0.29 -10.61 -3.19
C PHE A 173 0.24 -10.12 -4.54
N TYR A 174 1.07 -9.07 -4.56
CA TYR A 174 1.77 -8.64 -5.76
C TYR A 174 2.67 -9.75 -6.30
N ASN A 175 3.35 -10.50 -5.44
CA ASN A 175 4.19 -11.62 -5.87
C ASN A 175 3.39 -12.84 -6.36
N LEU A 176 2.15 -13.03 -5.91
CA LEU A 176 1.26 -14.10 -6.40
C LEU A 176 0.67 -13.84 -7.80
N ASN A 177 0.44 -12.56 -8.16
CA ASN A 177 -0.23 -12.19 -9.40
C ASN A 177 0.67 -11.44 -10.41
N LYS A 178 1.71 -10.75 -9.94
CA LYS A 178 2.62 -9.91 -10.73
C LYS A 178 1.89 -8.87 -11.59
N ASN A 179 0.78 -8.33 -11.07
CA ASN A 179 0.04 -7.23 -11.66
C ASN A 179 -0.16 -6.13 -10.61
N LEU A 180 0.16 -4.89 -10.97
CA LEU A 180 0.10 -3.72 -10.10
C LEU A 180 -1.32 -3.33 -9.68
N VAL A 181 -2.36 -3.78 -10.40
CA VAL A 181 -3.77 -3.60 -9.99
C VAL A 181 -4.03 -4.19 -8.61
N ILE A 182 -3.39 -5.32 -8.26
CA ILE A 182 -3.61 -5.98 -6.97
C ILE A 182 -3.20 -5.09 -5.79
N PRO A 183 -1.97 -4.57 -5.69
CA PRO A 183 -1.62 -3.63 -4.64
C PRO A 183 -2.42 -2.31 -4.72
N ILE A 184 -2.79 -1.83 -5.91
CA ILE A 184 -3.66 -0.63 -6.04
C ILE A 184 -5.02 -0.87 -5.36
N ILE A 185 -5.64 -2.04 -5.57
CA ILE A 185 -6.91 -2.40 -4.91
C ILE A 185 -6.73 -2.47 -3.38
N ILE A 186 -5.66 -3.12 -2.90
CA ILE A 186 -5.41 -3.23 -1.45
C ILE A 186 -5.26 -1.84 -0.82
N HIS A 187 -4.44 -0.98 -1.41
CA HIS A 187 -4.19 0.37 -0.90
C HIS A 187 -5.47 1.23 -0.99
N GLN A 188 -6.23 1.13 -2.07
CA GLN A 188 -7.49 1.84 -2.20
C GLN A 188 -8.49 1.46 -1.12
N LEU A 189 -8.68 0.16 -0.89
CA LEU A 189 -9.60 -0.32 0.13
C LEU A 189 -9.11 0.05 1.54
N PHE A 190 -7.81 -0.01 1.80
CA PHE A 190 -7.22 0.44 3.07
C PHE A 190 -7.54 1.91 3.36
N ASN A 191 -7.23 2.83 2.43
CA ASN A 191 -7.47 4.26 2.64
C ASN A 191 -8.98 4.58 2.71
N PHE A 192 -9.75 3.96 1.82
CA PHE A 192 -11.19 4.19 1.74
C PHE A 192 -11.90 3.73 3.02
N PHE A 193 -11.61 2.52 3.52
CA PHE A 193 -12.25 1.98 4.71
C PHE A 193 -11.86 2.72 5.99
N ILE A 194 -10.61 3.14 6.12
CA ILE A 194 -10.19 3.98 7.26
C ILE A 194 -10.98 5.29 7.26
N GLY A 195 -11.05 6.00 6.13
CA GLY A 195 -11.71 7.30 6.10
C GLY A 195 -13.24 7.26 6.05
N LEU A 196 -13.86 6.08 5.95
CA LEU A 196 -15.32 5.93 6.07
C LEU A 196 -15.80 5.95 7.53
N ILE A 197 -14.96 5.49 8.47
CA ILE A 197 -15.35 5.33 9.86
C ILE A 197 -15.13 6.66 10.58
N ASP A 198 -16.22 7.20 11.13
CA ASP A 198 -16.17 8.33 12.06
C ASP A 198 -15.95 7.80 13.47
N GLY A 199 -14.72 7.90 13.97
CA GLY A 199 -14.35 7.36 15.26
C GLY A 199 -13.05 7.97 15.78
N ASN A 200 -12.68 7.63 17.00
CA ASN A 200 -11.43 8.10 17.59
C ASN A 200 -10.24 7.67 16.71
N LEU A 201 -9.44 8.65 16.27
CA LEU A 201 -8.31 8.43 15.36
C LEU A 201 -7.29 7.44 15.92
N LEU A 202 -6.98 7.53 17.21
CA LEU A 202 -5.98 6.65 17.83
C LEU A 202 -6.49 5.20 17.87
N ASP A 203 -7.76 4.99 18.24
CA ASP A 203 -8.38 3.66 18.26
C ASP A 203 -8.44 3.06 16.86
N LEU A 204 -8.83 3.86 15.86
CA LEU A 204 -8.90 3.42 14.47
C LEU A 204 -7.54 2.94 13.96
N ILE A 205 -6.48 3.72 14.19
CA ILE A 205 -5.12 3.34 13.78
C ILE A 205 -4.61 2.14 14.60
N MET A 206 -4.94 2.06 15.88
CA MET A 206 -4.60 0.91 16.72
C MET A 206 -5.25 -0.38 16.21
N TYR A 207 -6.56 -0.39 15.91
CA TYR A 207 -7.24 -1.58 15.39
C TYR A 207 -6.71 -1.99 14.02
N ASN A 208 -6.44 -1.03 13.13
CA ASN A 208 -5.78 -1.31 11.85
C ASN A 208 -4.40 -1.94 12.08
N ALA A 209 -3.59 -1.39 12.98
CA ALA A 209 -2.27 -1.91 13.30
C ALA A 209 -2.35 -3.38 13.75
N ILE A 210 -3.23 -3.69 14.70
CA ILE A 210 -3.39 -5.04 15.23
C ILE A 210 -3.86 -6.01 14.14
N LEU A 211 -4.93 -5.67 13.41
CA LEU A 211 -5.54 -6.59 12.44
C LEU A 211 -4.63 -6.83 11.23
N TYR A 212 -4.01 -5.78 10.67
CA TYR A 212 -3.05 -5.96 9.58
C TYR A 212 -1.79 -6.69 10.06
N PHE A 213 -1.34 -6.48 11.29
CA PHE A 213 -0.23 -7.24 11.86
C PHE A 213 -0.54 -8.72 11.94
N VAL A 214 -1.73 -9.10 12.44
CA VAL A 214 -2.18 -10.50 12.48
C VAL A 214 -2.21 -11.10 11.08
N VAL A 215 -2.75 -10.39 10.09
CA VAL A 215 -2.77 -10.86 8.69
C VAL A 215 -1.35 -10.97 8.13
N ALA A 216 -0.47 -10.00 8.39
CA ALA A 216 0.93 -10.05 7.95
C ALA A 216 1.66 -11.25 8.56
N VAL A 217 1.53 -11.49 9.86
CA VAL A 217 2.11 -12.65 10.55
C VAL A 217 1.56 -13.95 9.97
N PHE A 218 0.26 -14.05 9.72
CA PHE A 218 -0.35 -15.20 9.07
C PHE A 218 0.29 -15.48 7.69
N PHE A 219 0.49 -14.44 6.86
CA PHE A 219 1.15 -14.59 5.56
C PHE A 219 2.64 -14.90 5.67
N ILE A 220 3.34 -14.41 6.70
CA ILE A 220 4.75 -14.74 6.99
C ILE A 220 4.89 -16.22 7.36
N ILE A 221 3.95 -16.76 8.14
CA ILE A 221 3.96 -18.16 8.60
C ILE A 221 3.58 -19.11 7.45
N ILE A 222 2.45 -18.87 6.78
CA ILE A 222 1.96 -19.75 5.71
C ILE A 222 2.79 -19.60 4.45
N ASN A 223 3.21 -18.37 4.14
CA ASN A 223 4.03 -18.01 2.99
C ASN A 223 3.65 -18.76 1.69
N PRO A 224 2.42 -18.55 1.19
CA PRO A 224 1.89 -19.33 0.08
C PRO A 224 2.78 -19.20 -1.16
N LYS A 225 3.22 -20.34 -1.73
CA LYS A 225 4.11 -20.39 -2.90
C LYS A 225 5.46 -19.68 -2.71
N ASN A 226 5.94 -19.56 -1.47
CA ASN A 226 7.21 -18.93 -1.13
C ASN A 226 7.35 -17.45 -1.55
N VAL A 227 6.24 -16.72 -1.62
CA VAL A 227 6.22 -15.34 -2.13
C VAL A 227 6.89 -14.30 -1.23
N LEU A 228 7.15 -14.60 0.04
CA LEU A 228 7.80 -13.71 1.00
C LEU A 228 9.29 -14.02 1.24
N TYR A 229 9.74 -15.25 1.01
CA TYR A 229 11.16 -15.63 1.19
C TYR A 229 11.92 -15.81 -0.14
N GLY A 230 11.22 -15.75 -1.28
CA GLY A 230 11.79 -16.02 -2.59
C GLY A 230 11.84 -17.52 -2.89
N GLN A 231 12.03 -17.87 -4.16
CA GLN A 231 12.44 -19.24 -4.50
C GLN A 231 13.91 -19.37 -4.06
N LYS A 232 14.22 -20.33 -3.18
CA LYS A 232 15.62 -20.77 -3.03
C LYS A 232 16.12 -21.03 -4.44
N GLU A 233 17.25 -20.43 -4.82
CA GLU A 233 17.95 -20.80 -6.04
C GLU A 233 18.31 -22.29 -5.95
N THR A 234 17.40 -23.16 -6.36
CA THR A 234 17.74 -24.54 -6.67
C THR A 234 18.49 -24.50 -8.00
N ASN A 235 19.82 -24.45 -7.90
CA ASN A 235 20.81 -24.84 -8.90
C ASN A 235 20.41 -24.65 -10.38
N PHE A 236 20.78 -23.52 -10.97
CA PHE A 236 21.09 -23.51 -12.41
C PHE A 236 22.58 -23.31 -12.59
N ARG A 237 23.26 -24.44 -12.82
CA ARG A 237 24.55 -24.47 -13.50
C ARG A 237 24.45 -23.57 -14.73
N LEU A 238 25.48 -22.73 -14.91
CA LEU A 238 25.82 -22.13 -16.19
C LEU A 238 25.79 -23.24 -17.25
N GLN A 239 24.75 -23.27 -18.09
CA GLN A 239 24.86 -23.93 -19.38
C GLN A 239 25.50 -22.89 -20.31
N PRO A 240 26.68 -23.18 -20.90
CA PRO A 240 27.27 -22.29 -21.89
C PRO A 240 26.30 -22.20 -23.08
N LEU A 241 26.16 -20.98 -23.61
CA LEU A 241 25.46 -20.72 -24.86
C LEU A 241 25.99 -21.70 -25.91
N LYS A 242 25.11 -22.59 -26.39
CA LYS A 242 25.36 -23.33 -27.63
C LYS A 242 25.56 -22.29 -28.73
N GLY A 243 26.80 -22.14 -29.17
CA GLY A 243 27.08 -21.56 -30.48
C GLY A 243 26.39 -22.43 -31.52
N GLN A 244 25.35 -21.87 -32.14
CA GLN A 244 24.93 -22.33 -33.46
C GLN A 244 25.98 -21.82 -34.42
N GLY A 245 26.64 -22.76 -35.10
CA GLY A 245 27.40 -22.43 -36.29
C GLY A 245 26.46 -21.93 -37.37
N ASP A 246 26.95 -20.98 -38.16
CA ASP A 246 27.24 -21.18 -39.57
C ASP A 246 28.56 -20.46 -39.89
#